data_AF-E3NPT1-F1
#
_entry.id   AF-E3NPT1-F1
#
_cell.length_a   1.000
_cell.length_b   1.000
_cell.length_c   1.000
_cell.angle_alpha   90.00
_cell.angle_beta   90.00
_cell.angle_gamma   90.00
#
_symmetry.space_group_name_H-M   'P 1'
#
loop_
_entity.id
_entity.type
_entity.pdbx_description
1 polymer ?
#
loop_
_entity_poly.entity_id
_entity_poly.type
_entity_poly.pdbx_seq_one_letter_code
_entity_poly.pdbx_strand_id
1 'polypeptide(L)'
;MDKTSIGRDSESAYGSEVSSNATFKLLKDRFQIEESTTKKEIWYEWIRNRLRYYMILELLFSICLVLILWKQYHISSQNDKTLELISSIQSEFRNFKLDIESDRASKPTDTMNMDEGNKKLEEFVEEVMKDMKNPSIERNQKEYPKKVIPTQDNSSPNNSVFQINAASLILGATVDSSRSSSSDNNPLIGRDQSGYVLIDRSDPPSDKAWCSNEENPILTIDLAKYIRPISVSYQHSKWSGMVPDGAPSRYDVLACLDYYCNNLEPLVSNCEYKATRDNEQEQFCSIPFNKNHSSIGKIQFHFRQNHGNVIKTCAHLIRVYGETKEVPKVKERTLKQAETCSELTYDYHQKPWTYNIFDFKNCKVLHSNDCCTECPECCDECLIEDTNSETVFICFLYILLSPVIIFLLLILTALIIECFLCIRKTSAEV
;
A
#
# COMPACT_ATOMS: atom_id res chain seq x y z
N MET A 1 70.53 -27.57 -0.84
CA MET A 1 71.89 -28.04 -0.49
C MET A 1 71.91 -28.14 1.02
N ASP A 2 72.13 -29.26 1.70
CA ASP A 2 72.63 -30.58 1.33
C ASP A 2 72.17 -31.51 2.48
N LYS A 3 71.51 -32.62 2.16
CA LYS A 3 72.05 -34.00 2.10
C LYS A 3 71.97 -34.79 3.41
N THR A 4 71.15 -35.82 3.29
CA THR A 4 71.19 -37.17 3.85
C THR A 4 72.60 -37.78 4.01
N SER A 5 72.78 -38.58 5.07
CA SER A 5 73.61 -39.81 5.12
C SER A 5 73.10 -40.68 6.28
N ILE A 6 72.54 -41.90 6.13
CA ILE A 6 73.06 -43.19 5.63
C ILE A 6 74.11 -43.85 6.54
N GLY A 7 73.78 -45.08 6.98
CA GLY A 7 74.63 -46.15 7.55
C GLY A 7 73.90 -46.90 8.68
N ARG A 8 73.26 -48.08 8.53
CA ARG A 8 73.76 -49.47 8.25
C ARG A 8 74.98 -49.84 9.09
N ASP A 9 75.15 -51.00 9.71
CA ASP A 9 74.42 -52.29 9.90
C ASP A 9 75.18 -53.02 11.05
N SER A 10 74.73 -54.24 11.41
CA SER A 10 75.55 -55.40 11.86
C SER A 10 75.24 -56.00 13.24
N GLU A 11 74.38 -57.03 13.20
CA GLU A 11 74.56 -58.41 13.68
C GLU A 11 75.25 -58.72 15.04
N SER A 12 74.58 -59.52 15.88
CA SER A 12 75.05 -60.87 16.22
C SER A 12 73.95 -61.70 16.89
N ALA A 13 73.82 -62.95 16.43
CA ALA A 13 72.92 -64.00 16.88
C ALA A 13 73.48 -64.82 18.07
N TYR A 14 72.58 -65.45 18.84
CA TYR A 14 72.65 -66.69 19.66
C TYR A 14 71.54 -66.55 20.71
N GLY A 15 70.58 -67.43 20.95
CA GLY A 15 70.32 -68.81 20.57
C GLY A 15 69.55 -69.43 21.75
N SER A 16 68.38 -70.02 21.53
CA SER A 16 67.82 -71.12 22.34
C SER A 16 66.42 -71.48 21.82
N GLU A 17 66.38 -72.48 20.93
CA GLU A 17 65.19 -73.31 20.70
C GLU A 17 65.05 -74.33 21.83
N VAL A 18 63.84 -74.46 22.42
CA VAL A 18 63.31 -75.75 22.90
C VAL A 18 61.78 -75.77 22.78
N SER A 19 61.30 -76.44 21.72
CA SER A 19 60.26 -77.48 21.68
C SER A 19 59.16 -77.54 22.76
N SER A 20 57.89 -77.49 22.34
CA SER A 20 57.03 -78.71 22.31
C SER A 20 55.69 -78.49 21.58
N ASN A 21 55.30 -79.53 20.85
CA ASN A 21 54.26 -79.65 19.84
C ASN A 21 52.80 -79.62 20.33
N ALA A 22 51.92 -79.41 19.34
CA ALA A 22 50.57 -79.99 19.17
C ALA A 22 49.36 -79.24 19.73
N THR A 23 48.70 -78.43 18.88
CA THR A 23 47.26 -78.62 18.57
C THR A 23 46.88 -77.89 17.26
N PHE A 24 47.17 -78.54 16.13
CA PHE A 24 46.57 -78.19 14.83
C PHE A 24 45.31 -79.06 14.67
N LYS A 25 44.19 -78.42 14.28
CA LYS A 25 42.80 -78.92 14.14
C LYS A 25 41.96 -78.94 15.42
N LEU A 26 41.19 -77.87 15.62
CA LEU A 26 39.75 -77.97 15.83
C LEU A 26 39.08 -76.60 15.67
N LEU A 27 37.91 -76.60 15.04
CA LEU A 27 36.93 -75.50 14.88
C LEU A 27 37.22 -74.41 13.83
N LYS A 28 37.19 -74.88 12.58
CA LYS A 28 36.39 -74.24 11.53
C LYS A 28 34.91 -74.28 11.95
N ASP A 29 34.40 -73.20 12.54
CA ASP A 29 33.00 -72.76 12.37
C ASP A 29 32.70 -71.47 13.15
N ARG A 30 31.92 -70.59 12.49
CA ARG A 30 31.37 -69.28 12.91
C ARG A 30 32.29 -68.06 12.81
N PHE A 31 32.46 -67.57 11.59
CA PHE A 31 32.33 -66.13 11.35
C PHE A 31 30.93 -65.88 10.77
N GLN A 32 29.98 -65.50 11.61
CA GLN A 32 28.82 -64.76 11.13
C GLN A 32 29.25 -63.30 10.97
N ILE A 33 29.18 -62.82 9.74
CA ILE A 33 29.29 -61.39 9.45
C ILE A 33 27.98 -60.77 9.95
N GLU A 34 28.03 -60.13 11.11
CA GLU A 34 26.96 -59.26 11.61
C GLU A 34 27.07 -57.91 10.90
N GLU A 35 26.34 -57.77 9.79
CA GLU A 35 26.18 -56.49 9.10
C GLU A 35 24.72 -56.01 9.21
N SER A 36 24.54 -54.74 9.63
CA SER A 36 23.40 -53.84 9.37
C SER A 36 22.39 -53.42 10.48
N THR A 37 22.68 -53.53 11.77
CA THR A 37 21.81 -52.93 12.83
C THR A 37 22.20 -51.49 13.23
N THR A 38 23.50 -51.18 13.35
CA THR A 38 23.99 -49.89 13.89
C THR A 38 23.73 -48.67 12.99
N LYS A 39 23.80 -48.79 11.67
CA LYS A 39 23.65 -47.64 10.75
C LYS A 39 22.20 -47.13 10.65
N LYS A 40 21.22 -48.02 10.86
CA LYS A 40 19.78 -47.70 10.84
C LYS A 40 19.35 -46.96 12.12
N GLU A 41 19.85 -47.37 13.28
CA GLU A 41 19.59 -46.70 14.56
C GLU A 41 20.15 -45.28 14.60
N ILE A 42 21.40 -45.08 14.15
CA ILE A 42 22.05 -43.75 14.11
C ILE A 42 21.26 -42.76 13.25
N TRP A 43 20.72 -43.21 12.11
CA TRP A 43 19.93 -42.36 11.21
C TRP A 43 18.55 -41.99 11.81
N TYR A 44 17.91 -42.94 12.49
CA TYR A 44 16.62 -42.73 13.14
C TYR A 44 16.73 -41.78 14.35
N GLU A 45 17.79 -41.91 15.16
CA GLU A 45 18.07 -41.00 16.26
C GLU A 45 18.37 -39.57 15.77
N TRP A 46 19.11 -39.45 14.67
CA TRP A 46 19.44 -38.16 14.06
C TRP A 46 18.19 -37.44 13.52
N ILE A 47 17.28 -38.15 12.84
CA ILE A 47 15.98 -37.59 12.39
C ILE A 47 15.10 -37.21 13.56
N ARG A 48 15.00 -38.06 14.59
CA ARG A 48 14.20 -37.79 15.79
C ARG A 48 14.66 -36.53 16.52
N ASN A 49 15.97 -36.31 16.62
CA ASN A 49 16.52 -35.08 17.19
C ASN A 49 16.26 -33.86 16.32
N ARG A 50 16.32 -34.00 14.99
CA ARG A 50 16.05 -32.89 14.07
C ARG A 50 14.59 -32.47 14.09
N LEU A 51 13.65 -33.42 14.17
CA LEU A 51 12.21 -33.15 14.31
C LEU A 51 11.88 -32.46 15.65
N ARG A 52 12.51 -32.89 16.76
CA ARG A 52 12.34 -32.21 18.06
C ARG A 52 12.85 -30.77 18.03
N TYR A 53 13.95 -30.50 17.34
CA TYR A 53 14.50 -29.15 17.20
C TYR A 53 13.55 -28.21 16.44
N TYR A 54 12.92 -28.68 15.35
CA TYR A 54 11.93 -27.89 14.62
C TYR A 54 10.66 -27.63 15.43
N MET A 55 10.16 -28.59 16.19
CA MET A 55 9.00 -28.36 17.09
C MET A 55 9.31 -27.34 18.21
N ILE A 56 10.54 -27.32 18.72
CA ILE A 56 10.97 -26.33 19.71
C ILE A 56 11.04 -24.94 19.08
N LEU A 57 11.56 -24.82 17.85
CA LEU A 57 11.60 -23.56 17.10
C LEU A 57 10.20 -23.02 16.80
N GLU A 58 9.26 -23.88 16.39
CA GLU A 58 7.86 -23.49 16.16
C GLU A 58 7.15 -23.05 17.44
N LEU A 59 7.41 -23.71 18.58
CA LEU A 59 6.90 -23.29 19.88
C LEU A 59 7.47 -21.93 20.29
N LEU A 60 8.77 -21.70 20.11
CA LEU A 60 9.41 -20.42 20.38
C LEU A 60 8.86 -19.31 19.48
N PHE A 61 8.66 -19.59 18.19
CA PHE A 61 8.04 -18.65 17.25
C PHE A 61 6.62 -18.29 17.67
N SER A 62 5.83 -19.28 18.11
CA SER A 62 4.47 -19.08 18.63
C SER A 62 4.46 -18.22 19.90
N ILE A 63 5.40 -18.46 20.82
CA ILE A 63 5.58 -17.62 22.03
C ILE A 63 5.95 -16.19 21.63
N CYS A 64 6.86 -16.00 20.67
CA CYS A 64 7.21 -14.67 20.16
C CYS A 64 6.01 -13.94 19.55
N LEU A 65 5.17 -14.62 18.76
CA LEU A 65 3.95 -14.04 18.21
C LEU A 65 2.98 -13.59 19.32
N VAL A 66 2.76 -14.42 20.34
CA VAL A 66 1.92 -14.07 21.49
C VAL A 66 2.47 -12.85 22.23
N LEU A 67 3.79 -12.76 22.43
CA LEU A 67 4.43 -11.60 23.07
C LEU A 67 4.31 -10.33 22.21
N ILE A 68 4.44 -10.44 20.88
CA ILE A 68 4.26 -9.32 19.95
C ILE A 68 2.81 -8.82 19.99
N LEU A 69 1.83 -9.73 19.92
CA LEU A 69 0.41 -9.41 19.99
C LEU A 69 0.04 -8.79 21.35
N TRP A 70 0.59 -9.32 22.45
CA TRP A 70 0.39 -8.76 23.78
C TRP A 70 0.98 -7.35 23.89
N LYS A 71 2.18 -7.12 23.35
CA LYS A 71 2.80 -5.80 23.32
C LYS A 71 2.00 -4.82 22.44
N GLN A 72 1.49 -5.26 21.31
CA GLN A 72 0.64 -4.45 20.43
C GLN A 72 -0.66 -4.04 21.12
N TYR A 73 -1.32 -4.98 21.80
CA TYR A 73 -2.52 -4.72 22.61
C TYR A 73 -2.23 -3.75 23.76
N HIS A 74 -1.10 -3.93 24.46
CA HIS A 74 -0.70 -3.05 25.55
C HIS A 74 -0.38 -1.62 25.07
N ILE A 75 0.32 -1.46 23.95
CA ILE A 75 0.60 -0.15 23.35
C ILE A 75 -0.71 0.53 22.92
N SER A 76 -1.66 -0.22 22.33
CA SER A 76 -2.98 0.31 21.98
C SER A 76 -3.73 0.84 23.22
N SER A 77 -3.73 0.09 24.32
CA SER A 77 -4.36 0.52 25.57
C SER A 77 -3.68 1.74 26.21
N GLN A 78 -2.38 1.97 25.97
CA GLN A 78 -1.71 3.18 26.40
C GLN A 78 -2.04 4.40 25.52
N ASN A 79 -2.29 4.19 24.23
CA ASN A 79 -2.75 5.26 23.36
C ASN A 79 -4.14 5.78 23.78
N ASP A 80 -5.04 4.90 24.25
CA ASP A 80 -6.35 5.31 24.78
C ASP A 80 -6.21 6.22 26.01
N LYS A 81 -5.28 5.90 26.92
CA LYS A 81 -4.95 6.75 28.08
C LYS A 81 -4.29 8.07 27.68
N THR A 82 -3.55 8.08 26.57
CA THR A 82 -2.92 9.30 26.05
C THR A 82 -3.97 10.22 25.42
N LEU A 83 -4.97 9.65 24.74
CA LEU A 83 -6.13 10.39 24.21
C LEU A 83 -6.98 11.00 25.34
N GLU A 84 -7.16 10.26 26.45
CA GLU A 84 -7.84 10.75 27.66
C GLU A 84 -7.04 11.87 28.36
N LEU A 85 -5.70 11.77 28.36
CA LEU A 85 -4.84 12.84 28.86
C LEU A 85 -4.92 14.09 27.97
N ILE A 86 -4.97 13.93 26.65
CA ILE A 86 -5.12 15.03 25.68
C ILE A 86 -6.48 15.73 25.83
N SER A 87 -7.56 14.98 26.03
CA SER A 87 -8.89 15.56 26.26
C SER A 87 -8.99 16.27 27.61
N SER A 88 -8.34 15.74 28.64
CA SER A 88 -8.17 16.40 29.94
C SER A 88 -7.40 17.72 29.80
N ILE A 89 -6.25 17.72 29.11
CA ILE A 89 -5.45 18.92 28.84
C ILE A 89 -6.24 19.95 28.03
N GLN A 90 -7.01 19.55 27.01
CA GLN A 90 -7.89 20.46 26.27
C GLN A 90 -8.98 21.07 27.15
N SER A 91 -9.52 20.31 28.11
CA SER A 91 -10.51 20.82 29.05
C SER A 91 -9.91 21.85 30.02
N GLU A 92 -8.70 21.61 30.52
CA GLU A 92 -7.96 22.57 31.34
C GLU A 92 -7.61 23.82 30.53
N PHE A 93 -7.17 23.67 29.27
CA PHE A 93 -6.88 24.80 28.38
C PHE A 93 -8.13 25.65 28.12
N ARG A 94 -9.31 25.02 28.04
CA ARG A 94 -10.60 25.70 27.90
C ARG A 94 -10.98 26.46 29.17
N ASN A 95 -10.71 25.90 30.36
CA ASN A 95 -10.93 26.58 31.63
C ASN A 95 -9.96 27.76 31.79
N PHE A 96 -8.67 27.59 31.47
CA PHE A 96 -7.71 28.70 31.43
C PHE A 96 -8.13 29.80 30.45
N LYS A 97 -8.67 29.44 29.29
CA LYS A 97 -9.20 30.41 28.33
C LYS A 97 -10.35 31.22 28.92
N LEU A 98 -11.28 30.57 29.61
CA LEU A 98 -12.40 31.22 30.29
C LEU A 98 -11.93 32.11 31.45
N ASP A 99 -10.92 31.69 32.19
CA ASP A 99 -10.31 32.49 33.27
C ASP A 99 -9.59 33.73 32.72
N ILE A 100 -8.89 33.63 31.59
CA ILE A 100 -8.28 34.77 30.88
C ILE A 100 -9.35 35.74 30.35
N GLU A 101 -10.48 35.22 29.88
CA GLU A 101 -11.61 36.02 29.40
C GLU A 101 -12.34 36.73 30.56
N SER A 102 -12.41 36.07 31.73
CA SER A 102 -12.92 36.62 32.99
C SER A 102 -11.98 37.69 33.60
N ASP A 103 -10.66 37.46 33.55
CA ASP A 103 -9.65 38.42 34.01
C ASP A 103 -9.56 39.66 33.08
N ARG A 104 -9.83 39.50 31.79
CA ARG A 104 -10.00 40.62 30.85
C ARG A 104 -11.27 41.44 31.12
N ALA A 105 -12.32 40.80 31.64
CA ALA A 105 -13.57 41.49 31.99
C ALA A 105 -13.50 42.26 33.32
N SER A 106 -12.46 42.07 34.14
CA SER A 106 -12.40 42.58 35.52
C SER A 106 -11.33 43.64 35.81
N LYS A 107 -10.59 44.16 34.83
CA LYS A 107 -9.66 45.30 35.04
C LYS A 107 -9.97 46.53 34.19
N PRO A 108 -10.18 47.71 34.79
CA PRO A 108 -10.14 48.98 34.07
C PRO A 108 -8.69 49.38 33.77
N THR A 109 -8.54 49.96 32.59
CA THR A 109 -7.35 50.42 31.86
C THR A 109 -6.30 51.14 32.72
N ASP A 110 -5.02 50.84 32.49
CA ASP A 110 -3.94 51.83 32.52
C ASP A 110 -2.86 51.50 31.48
N THR A 111 -2.40 52.55 30.82
CA THR A 111 -1.61 52.62 29.58
C THR A 111 -0.12 52.30 29.74
N MET A 112 0.49 51.54 28.81
CA MET A 112 1.80 51.86 28.19
C MET A 112 2.21 50.87 27.08
N ASN A 113 2.33 51.37 25.84
CA ASN A 113 3.20 50.93 24.74
C ASN A 113 3.56 49.43 24.60
N MET A 114 2.61 48.63 24.08
CA MET A 114 2.85 47.28 23.50
C MET A 114 1.97 47.08 22.24
N ASP A 115 1.68 48.14 21.49
CA ASP A 115 0.59 48.13 20.49
C ASP A 115 1.00 47.61 19.10
N GLU A 116 2.29 47.61 18.74
CA GLU A 116 2.73 47.21 17.39
C GLU A 116 2.91 45.67 17.25
N GLY A 117 3.41 45.01 18.29
CA GLY A 117 3.63 43.56 18.29
C GLY A 117 2.34 42.76 18.53
N ASN A 118 1.44 43.29 19.36
CA ASN A 118 0.17 42.65 19.65
C ASN A 118 -0.81 42.76 18.48
N LYS A 119 -0.78 43.83 17.68
CA LYS A 119 -1.61 43.94 16.46
C LYS A 119 -1.24 42.89 15.41
N LYS A 120 0.05 42.59 15.23
CA LYS A 120 0.51 41.59 14.27
C LYS A 120 0.20 40.15 14.73
N LEU A 121 0.19 39.92 16.04
CA LEU A 121 -0.20 38.64 16.63
C LEU A 121 -1.73 38.49 16.68
N GLU A 122 -2.49 39.57 16.93
CA GLU A 122 -3.95 39.58 16.80
C GLU A 122 -4.37 39.36 15.35
N GLU A 123 -3.72 39.99 14.37
CA GLU A 123 -3.99 39.77 12.95
C GLU A 123 -3.74 38.31 12.55
N PHE A 124 -2.62 37.72 13.00
CA PHE A 124 -2.31 36.30 12.75
C PHE A 124 -3.26 35.34 13.49
N VAL A 125 -3.64 35.66 14.72
CA VAL A 125 -4.59 34.86 15.51
C VAL A 125 -6.02 35.02 14.98
N GLU A 126 -6.39 36.17 14.43
CA GLU A 126 -7.69 36.43 13.79
C GLU A 126 -7.78 35.81 12.39
N GLU A 127 -6.67 35.73 11.65
CA GLU A 127 -6.52 34.96 10.41
C GLU A 127 -6.64 33.45 10.67
N VAL A 128 -5.91 32.92 11.66
CA VAL A 128 -6.00 31.51 12.08
C VAL A 128 -7.38 31.19 12.68
N MET A 129 -8.01 32.12 13.41
CA MET A 129 -9.36 31.92 13.95
C MET A 129 -10.46 32.05 12.89
N LYS A 130 -10.26 32.81 11.80
CA LYS A 130 -11.17 32.80 10.64
C LYS A 130 -11.14 31.46 9.91
N ASP A 131 -9.96 30.87 9.78
CA ASP A 131 -9.82 29.53 9.19
C ASP A 131 -10.37 28.42 10.10
N MET A 132 -10.40 28.62 11.42
CA MET A 132 -10.98 27.65 12.38
C MET A 132 -12.47 27.86 12.68
N LYS A 133 -13.02 29.08 12.58
CA LYS A 133 -14.43 29.37 12.95
C LYS A 133 -15.41 29.42 11.78
N ASN A 134 -14.96 29.37 10.53
CA ASN A 134 -15.84 29.29 9.37
C ASN A 134 -15.59 28.06 8.48
N PRO A 135 -16.01 26.85 8.92
CA PRO A 135 -16.53 25.85 8.01
C PRO A 135 -18.01 26.12 7.71
N SER A 136 -18.47 27.38 7.80
CA SER A 136 -19.74 27.79 7.22
C SER A 136 -19.59 27.85 5.71
N ILE A 137 -19.56 26.66 5.12
CA ILE A 137 -20.00 26.42 3.76
C ILE A 137 -21.35 27.12 3.66
N GLU A 138 -21.38 28.29 3.03
CA GLU A 138 -22.54 28.70 2.27
C GLU A 138 -22.90 27.48 1.44
N ARG A 139 -24.00 26.81 1.84
CA ARG A 139 -24.69 25.79 1.06
C ARG A 139 -25.20 26.45 -0.22
N ASN A 140 -24.29 26.72 -1.13
CA ASN A 140 -24.56 26.49 -2.51
C ASN A 140 -24.22 25.02 -2.71
N GLN A 141 -25.24 24.20 -2.96
CA GLN A 141 -25.02 23.01 -3.76
C GLN A 141 -24.14 23.45 -4.92
N LYS A 142 -22.84 23.14 -4.89
CA LYS A 142 -22.08 22.97 -6.13
C LYS A 142 -22.58 21.67 -6.73
N GLU A 143 -23.82 21.75 -7.20
CA GLU A 143 -24.26 21.04 -8.39
C GLU A 143 -23.08 21.10 -9.35
N TYR A 144 -22.63 19.94 -9.83
CA TYR A 144 -21.69 19.81 -10.93
C TYR A 144 -21.82 21.02 -11.86
N PRO A 145 -20.75 21.72 -12.24
CA PRO A 145 -20.89 22.76 -13.24
C PRO A 145 -21.40 22.07 -14.51
N LYS A 146 -22.72 22.16 -14.69
CA LYS A 146 -23.41 21.93 -15.93
C LYS A 146 -22.99 23.10 -16.80
N LYS A 147 -21.77 23.02 -17.34
CA LYS A 147 -21.27 23.96 -18.34
C LYS A 147 -22.02 23.64 -19.64
N VAL A 148 -23.30 24.00 -19.66
CA VAL A 148 -24.03 24.16 -20.92
C VAL A 148 -23.45 25.42 -21.53
N ILE A 149 -22.45 25.24 -22.39
CA ILE A 149 -22.07 26.28 -23.34
C ILE A 149 -23.33 26.50 -24.21
N PRO A 150 -23.81 27.74 -24.39
CA PRO A 150 -24.91 28.01 -25.32
C PRO A 150 -24.42 27.66 -26.71
N THR A 151 -24.83 26.50 -27.23
CA THR A 151 -24.69 26.21 -28.66
C THR A 151 -25.59 27.20 -29.37
N GLN A 152 -24.96 28.11 -30.12
CA GLN A 152 -25.65 29.00 -31.04
C GLN A 152 -26.56 28.15 -31.95
N ASP A 153 -27.81 28.58 -32.06
CA ASP A 153 -28.95 27.87 -32.64
C ASP A 153 -28.68 27.09 -33.93
N ASN A 154 -29.26 25.89 -34.04
CA ASN A 154 -30.28 25.55 -35.05
C ASN A 154 -30.80 24.10 -34.89
N SER A 155 -32.06 23.99 -34.45
CA SER A 155 -33.07 22.93 -34.69
C SER A 155 -32.67 21.43 -34.75
N SER A 156 -33.20 20.64 -33.80
CA SER A 156 -33.80 19.27 -33.92
C SER A 156 -33.50 18.38 -32.67
N PRO A 157 -34.40 17.47 -32.24
CA PRO A 157 -34.61 17.13 -30.83
C PRO A 157 -33.85 15.88 -30.34
N ASN A 158 -33.64 15.81 -29.02
CA ASN A 158 -33.28 14.60 -28.21
C ASN A 158 -31.89 13.95 -28.44
N ASN A 159 -30.79 14.68 -28.27
CA ASN A 159 -29.50 14.07 -27.96
C ASN A 159 -28.77 14.89 -26.88
N SER A 160 -29.23 14.82 -25.63
CA SER A 160 -28.49 15.38 -24.50
C SER A 160 -27.22 14.54 -24.29
N VAL A 161 -26.08 15.07 -24.72
CA VAL A 161 -24.76 14.50 -24.44
C VAL A 161 -24.30 15.04 -23.09
N PHE A 162 -23.92 14.14 -22.17
CA PHE A 162 -23.42 14.50 -20.85
C PHE A 162 -21.90 14.40 -20.82
N GLN A 163 -21.25 15.22 -19.99
CA GLN A 163 -19.83 15.13 -19.72
C GLN A 163 -19.60 14.29 -18.47
N ILE A 164 -18.63 13.38 -18.52
CA ILE A 164 -18.20 12.58 -17.36
C ILE A 164 -16.69 12.59 -17.22
N ASN A 165 -16.19 12.52 -15.99
CA ASN A 165 -14.81 12.18 -15.69
C ASN A 165 -14.66 10.65 -15.71
N ALA A 166 -14.21 10.09 -16.84
CA ALA A 166 -14.06 8.64 -16.98
C ALA A 166 -12.85 8.07 -16.24
N ALA A 167 -11.94 8.90 -15.75
CA ALA A 167 -10.81 8.50 -14.91
C ALA A 167 -11.16 8.46 -13.42
N SER A 168 -12.44 8.56 -13.05
CA SER A 168 -12.88 8.58 -11.67
C SER A 168 -12.82 7.20 -11.00
N LEU A 169 -12.12 7.10 -9.86
CA LEU A 169 -12.04 5.88 -9.04
C LEU A 169 -13.43 5.35 -8.64
N ILE A 170 -14.35 6.25 -8.26
CA ILE A 170 -15.71 5.87 -7.84
C ILE A 170 -16.54 5.28 -8.99
N LEU A 171 -16.24 5.66 -10.23
CA LEU A 171 -16.87 5.08 -11.40
C LEU A 171 -16.22 3.75 -11.82
N GLY A 172 -15.06 3.41 -11.25
CA GLY A 172 -14.35 2.16 -11.48
C GLY A 172 -13.09 2.28 -12.33
N ALA A 173 -12.55 3.49 -12.52
CA ALA A 173 -11.26 3.66 -13.18
C ALA A 173 -10.13 3.10 -12.31
N THR A 174 -9.07 2.59 -12.93
CA THR A 174 -7.91 2.00 -12.25
C THR A 174 -6.61 2.39 -12.94
N VAL A 175 -5.52 2.44 -12.18
CA VAL A 175 -4.17 2.56 -12.76
C VAL A 175 -3.71 1.16 -13.20
N ASP A 176 -3.25 1.04 -14.44
CA ASP A 176 -2.62 -0.18 -14.94
C ASP A 176 -1.12 -0.14 -14.61
N SER A 177 -0.78 -0.67 -13.44
CA SER A 177 0.61 -0.70 -12.95
C SER A 177 1.53 -1.58 -13.80
N SER A 178 0.99 -2.51 -14.60
CA SER A 178 1.80 -3.34 -15.51
C SER A 178 2.25 -2.60 -16.77
N ARG A 179 1.58 -1.49 -17.09
CA ARG A 179 1.85 -0.62 -18.25
C ARG A 179 2.22 0.80 -17.84
N SER A 180 2.38 1.04 -16.54
CA SER A 180 2.88 2.29 -16.01
C SER A 180 4.35 2.13 -15.65
N SER A 181 5.07 3.24 -15.61
CA SER A 181 6.39 3.31 -14.98
C SER A 181 6.30 2.90 -13.51
N SER A 182 7.43 2.46 -12.98
CA SER A 182 7.57 2.11 -11.57
C SER A 182 7.13 3.27 -10.68
N SER A 183 6.29 2.95 -9.70
CA SER A 183 5.64 3.91 -8.82
C SER A 183 6.08 3.66 -7.38
N ASP A 184 6.36 4.73 -6.64
CA ASP A 184 6.62 4.64 -5.19
C ASP A 184 5.41 4.04 -4.43
N ASN A 185 4.22 4.20 -5.00
CA ASN A 185 2.97 3.69 -4.44
C ASN A 185 2.69 2.22 -4.82
N ASN A 186 3.52 1.59 -5.64
CA ASN A 186 3.41 0.17 -5.95
C ASN A 186 4.67 -0.58 -5.47
N PRO A 187 4.85 -0.73 -4.15
CA PRO A 187 6.04 -1.35 -3.60
C PRO A 187 6.10 -2.85 -3.90
N LEU A 188 7.32 -3.40 -4.01
CA LEU A 188 7.55 -4.85 -4.14
C LEU A 188 6.92 -5.67 -3.00
N ILE A 189 6.82 -5.06 -1.81
CA ILE A 189 6.18 -5.62 -0.63
C ILE A 189 5.18 -4.58 -0.14
N GLY A 190 3.90 -4.89 -0.24
CA GLY A 190 2.81 -4.00 0.13
C GLY A 190 1.64 -4.11 -0.84
N ARG A 191 0.70 -3.17 -0.73
CA ARG A 191 -0.48 -3.06 -1.58
C ARG A 191 -0.33 -1.88 -2.53
N ASP A 192 -0.93 -1.96 -3.70
CA ASP A 192 -0.80 -0.90 -4.71
C ASP A 192 -1.69 0.30 -4.37
N GLN A 193 -1.06 1.45 -4.16
CA GLN A 193 -1.70 2.73 -3.85
C GLN A 193 -1.66 3.70 -5.04
N SER A 194 -1.29 3.24 -6.23
CA SER A 194 -1.15 4.07 -7.43
C SER A 194 -2.45 4.77 -7.84
N GLY A 195 -3.60 4.24 -7.41
CA GLY A 195 -4.93 4.80 -7.67
C GLY A 195 -5.23 6.16 -7.03
N TYR A 196 -4.37 6.71 -6.16
CA TYR A 196 -4.61 8.02 -5.52
C TYR A 196 -4.84 9.15 -6.52
N VAL A 197 -4.20 9.08 -7.69
CA VAL A 197 -4.32 10.05 -8.78
C VAL A 197 -5.71 10.11 -9.43
N LEU A 198 -6.58 9.14 -9.13
CA LEU A 198 -7.91 8.96 -9.70
C LEU A 198 -9.05 9.34 -8.75
N ILE A 199 -8.74 9.74 -7.51
CA ILE A 199 -9.74 10.15 -6.52
C ILE A 199 -10.22 11.55 -6.85
N ASP A 200 -11.48 11.67 -7.26
CA ASP A 200 -12.07 12.95 -7.63
C ASP A 200 -12.35 13.79 -6.37
N ARG A 201 -11.50 14.78 -6.10
CA ARG A 201 -11.57 15.69 -4.96
C ARG A 201 -11.19 17.12 -5.34
N SER A 202 -11.74 18.09 -4.63
CA SER A 202 -11.47 19.51 -4.90
C SER A 202 -10.03 19.89 -4.59
N ASP A 203 -9.47 19.35 -3.50
CA ASP A 203 -8.10 19.63 -3.05
C ASP A 203 -7.38 18.32 -2.78
N PRO A 204 -6.47 17.86 -3.66
CA PRO A 204 -5.71 16.65 -3.41
C PRO A 204 -4.63 16.89 -2.33
N PRO A 205 -4.46 15.97 -1.36
CA PRO A 205 -3.45 16.07 -0.32
C PRO A 205 -2.07 15.77 -0.90
N SER A 206 -1.04 16.41 -0.33
CA SER A 206 0.32 16.42 -0.87
C SER A 206 1.01 15.07 -0.86
N ASP A 207 0.68 14.20 0.08
CA ASP A 207 1.26 12.88 0.29
C ASP A 207 0.58 11.76 -0.52
N LYS A 208 -0.51 12.06 -1.22
CA LYS A 208 -1.27 11.08 -2.02
C LYS A 208 -1.13 11.40 -3.51
N ALA A 209 0.02 11.07 -4.08
CA ALA A 209 0.33 11.26 -5.50
C ALA A 209 0.93 10.01 -6.11
N TRP A 210 0.69 9.76 -7.39
CA TRP A 210 1.44 8.77 -8.15
C TRP A 210 2.80 9.35 -8.50
N CYS A 211 3.89 8.74 -8.03
CA CYS A 211 5.25 9.26 -8.20
C CYS A 211 6.18 8.24 -8.85
N SER A 212 7.01 8.69 -9.79
CA SER A 212 8.02 7.86 -10.44
C SER A 212 9.37 8.59 -10.52
N ASN A 213 10.47 7.82 -10.47
CA ASN A 213 11.85 8.32 -10.63
C ASN A 213 12.41 8.07 -12.04
N GLU A 214 11.59 7.53 -12.96
CA GLU A 214 11.98 7.36 -14.35
C GLU A 214 12.04 8.71 -15.08
N GLU A 215 12.94 8.85 -16.06
CA GLU A 215 13.17 10.11 -16.77
C GLU A 215 11.98 10.55 -17.63
N ASN A 216 11.28 9.58 -18.24
CA ASN A 216 10.08 9.82 -19.04
C ASN A 216 8.94 8.91 -18.52
N PRO A 217 8.37 9.22 -17.35
CA PRO A 217 7.45 8.32 -16.69
C PRO A 217 6.11 8.24 -17.43
N ILE A 218 5.58 7.03 -17.53
CA ILE A 218 4.30 6.73 -18.18
C ILE A 218 3.29 6.34 -17.11
N LEU A 219 2.14 7.00 -17.09
CA LEU A 219 0.99 6.60 -16.27
C LEU A 219 -0.12 6.10 -17.18
N THR A 220 -0.47 4.82 -17.05
CA THR A 220 -1.54 4.18 -17.82
C THR A 220 -2.80 4.06 -16.95
N ILE A 221 -3.93 4.52 -17.49
CA ILE A 221 -5.22 4.53 -16.79
C ILE A 221 -6.24 3.75 -17.61
N ASP A 222 -6.85 2.75 -16.99
CA ASP A 222 -8.09 2.12 -17.44
C ASP A 222 -9.27 3.00 -17.04
N LEU A 223 -9.98 3.51 -18.03
CA LEU A 223 -11.14 4.37 -17.82
C LEU A 223 -12.32 3.52 -17.35
N ALA A 224 -13.11 4.08 -16.44
CA ALA A 224 -14.35 3.48 -15.95
C ALA A 224 -15.35 3.15 -17.06
N LYS A 225 -15.32 3.94 -18.14
CA LYS A 225 -16.19 3.81 -19.31
C LYS A 225 -15.44 4.14 -20.58
N TYR A 226 -15.81 3.48 -21.65
CA TYR A 226 -15.40 3.86 -23.00
C TYR A 226 -16.05 5.19 -23.35
N ILE A 227 -15.23 6.22 -23.53
CA ILE A 227 -15.67 7.57 -23.83
C ILE A 227 -14.99 8.10 -25.08
N ARG A 228 -15.59 9.11 -25.69
CA ARG A 228 -14.87 9.97 -26.63
C ARG A 228 -14.25 11.13 -25.84
N PRO A 229 -12.93 11.19 -25.66
CA PRO A 229 -12.29 12.22 -24.84
C PRO A 229 -12.44 13.60 -25.49
N ILE A 230 -12.69 14.62 -24.67
CA ILE A 230 -12.80 16.03 -25.09
C ILE A 230 -11.73 16.90 -24.45
N SER A 231 -11.28 16.54 -23.25
CA SER A 231 -10.20 17.19 -22.55
C SER A 231 -9.67 16.29 -21.45
N VAL A 232 -8.45 16.56 -21.02
CA VAL A 232 -7.93 16.10 -19.73
C VAL A 232 -7.72 17.30 -18.84
N SER A 233 -7.74 17.10 -17.53
CA SER A 233 -7.22 18.08 -16.59
C SER A 233 -6.20 17.44 -15.66
N TYR A 234 -5.26 18.28 -15.23
CA TYR A 234 -4.30 17.95 -14.20
C TYR A 234 -4.41 18.99 -13.08
N GLN A 235 -4.39 18.51 -11.85
CA GLN A 235 -4.38 19.33 -10.65
C GLN A 235 -3.34 18.79 -9.67
N HIS A 236 -2.49 19.68 -9.16
CA HIS A 236 -1.54 19.38 -8.10
C HIS A 236 -2.17 19.62 -6.71
N SER A 237 -1.58 19.08 -5.63
CA SER A 237 -1.91 19.51 -4.27
C SER A 237 -1.69 21.00 -4.06
N LYS A 238 -2.39 21.59 -3.10
CA LYS A 238 -2.36 23.03 -2.82
C LYS A 238 -0.94 23.61 -2.76
N TRP A 239 -0.67 24.63 -3.58
CA TRP A 239 0.59 25.37 -3.60
C TRP A 239 0.32 26.88 -3.77
N SER A 240 1.27 27.71 -3.34
CA SER A 240 1.13 29.17 -3.28
C SER A 240 2.14 29.86 -4.19
N GLY A 241 1.69 30.27 -5.39
CA GLY A 241 2.46 31.08 -6.33
C GLY A 241 3.59 30.37 -7.10
N MET A 242 4.14 29.28 -6.57
CA MET A 242 5.16 28.46 -7.24
C MET A 242 4.69 27.01 -7.36
N VAL A 243 4.74 26.48 -8.59
CA VAL A 243 4.45 25.07 -8.84
C VAL A 243 5.56 24.21 -8.24
N PRO A 244 5.23 23.14 -7.50
CA PRO A 244 6.24 22.23 -6.95
C PRO A 244 7.12 21.61 -8.02
N ASP A 245 8.41 21.53 -7.72
CA ASP A 245 9.49 21.02 -8.58
C ASP A 245 9.18 19.63 -9.21
N GLY A 246 8.60 18.72 -8.42
CA GLY A 246 8.23 17.37 -8.88
C GLY A 246 6.93 17.30 -9.69
N ALA A 247 6.18 18.39 -9.84
CA ALA A 247 4.97 18.39 -10.65
C ALA A 247 5.31 18.21 -12.14
N PRO A 248 4.52 17.47 -12.93
CA PRO A 248 4.67 17.45 -14.37
C PRO A 248 4.48 18.85 -14.94
N SER A 249 5.43 19.32 -15.74
CA SER A 249 5.35 20.61 -16.45
C SER A 249 4.88 20.43 -17.89
N ARG A 250 5.29 19.33 -18.55
CA ARG A 250 4.88 18.98 -19.91
C ARG A 250 4.54 17.51 -20.05
N TYR A 251 3.45 17.21 -20.73
CA TYR A 251 3.01 15.85 -20.97
C TYR A 251 2.21 15.69 -22.27
N ASP A 252 2.24 14.47 -22.79
CA ASP A 252 1.39 14.03 -23.90
C ASP A 252 0.32 13.06 -23.39
N VAL A 253 -0.79 12.98 -24.10
CA VAL A 253 -1.85 12.02 -23.83
C VAL A 253 -2.09 11.17 -25.07
N LEU A 254 -2.01 9.85 -24.89
CA LEU A 254 -2.20 8.88 -25.96
C LEU A 254 -3.33 7.91 -25.58
N ALA A 255 -4.08 7.46 -26.58
CA ALA A 255 -5.04 6.39 -26.46
C ALA A 255 -4.38 5.04 -26.75
N CYS A 256 -4.72 4.03 -25.96
CA CYS A 256 -4.38 2.64 -26.29
C CYS A 256 -5.48 2.06 -27.18
N LEU A 257 -5.10 1.63 -28.39
CA LEU A 257 -6.02 0.98 -29.33
C LEU A 257 -6.18 -0.52 -29.07
N ASP A 258 -5.30 -1.09 -28.25
CA ASP A 258 -5.37 -2.46 -27.77
C ASP A 258 -5.16 -2.55 -26.25
N TYR A 259 -5.50 -3.70 -25.68
CA TYR A 259 -5.43 -3.95 -24.24
C TYR A 259 -4.03 -3.80 -23.64
N TYR A 260 -2.98 -4.08 -24.42
CA TYR A 260 -1.59 -4.04 -23.97
C TYR A 260 -0.89 -2.69 -24.29
N CYS A 261 -1.61 -1.74 -24.90
CA CYS A 261 -1.05 -0.47 -25.39
C CYS A 261 0.12 -0.63 -26.37
N ASN A 262 0.12 -1.69 -27.19
CA ASN A 262 1.15 -1.85 -28.24
C ASN A 262 0.91 -0.88 -29.42
N ASN A 263 -0.36 -0.56 -29.68
CA ASN A 263 -0.79 0.42 -30.66
C ASN A 263 -1.31 1.67 -29.95
N LEU A 264 -0.60 2.77 -30.14
CA LEU A 264 -0.88 4.06 -29.51
C LEU A 264 -1.34 5.08 -30.55
N GLU A 265 -2.37 5.85 -30.22
CA GLU A 265 -2.83 6.99 -31.01
C GLU A 265 -2.70 8.28 -30.18
N PRO A 266 -1.96 9.30 -30.64
CA PRO A 266 -1.82 10.55 -29.91
C PRO A 266 -3.16 11.31 -29.88
N LEU A 267 -3.65 11.64 -28.69
CA LEU A 267 -4.87 12.44 -28.51
C LEU A 267 -4.55 13.92 -28.46
N VAL A 268 -3.55 14.28 -27.65
CA VAL A 268 -3.04 15.64 -27.53
C VAL A 268 -1.57 15.57 -27.13
N SER A 269 -0.79 16.53 -27.59
CA SER A 269 0.64 16.62 -27.29
C SER A 269 0.98 17.96 -26.68
N ASN A 270 2.05 17.98 -25.89
CA ASN A 270 2.64 19.17 -25.29
C ASN A 270 1.64 19.97 -24.43
N CYS A 271 0.82 19.28 -23.64
CA CYS A 271 0.05 19.90 -22.57
C CYS A 271 1.02 20.50 -21.56
N GLU A 272 0.77 21.73 -21.13
CA GLU A 272 1.64 22.47 -20.22
C GLU A 272 0.91 22.75 -18.91
N TYR A 273 1.57 22.44 -17.79
CA TYR A 273 1.16 22.85 -16.45
C TYR A 273 2.11 23.93 -15.95
N LYS A 274 1.58 25.04 -15.43
CA LYS A 274 2.40 26.17 -14.98
C LYS A 274 1.64 27.07 -14.03
N ALA A 275 2.34 27.93 -13.28
CA ALA A 275 1.68 28.92 -12.46
C ALA A 275 0.85 29.90 -13.32
N THR A 276 -0.42 30.07 -12.97
CA THR A 276 -1.34 31.04 -13.57
C THR A 276 -1.59 32.21 -12.61
N ARG A 277 -2.04 33.36 -13.13
CA ARG A 277 -2.23 34.58 -12.32
C ARG A 277 -3.42 34.49 -11.36
N ASP A 278 -4.41 33.71 -11.72
CA ASP A 278 -5.61 33.40 -10.94
C ASP A 278 -5.36 32.31 -9.88
N ASN A 279 -4.14 31.74 -9.82
CA ASN A 279 -3.79 30.60 -8.99
C ASN A 279 -4.75 29.40 -9.18
N GLU A 280 -5.35 29.26 -10.37
CA GLU A 280 -6.11 28.07 -10.73
C GLU A 280 -5.18 26.86 -10.80
N GLN A 281 -5.35 25.94 -9.84
CA GLN A 281 -4.48 24.77 -9.71
C GLN A 281 -4.88 23.63 -10.62
N GLU A 282 -6.15 23.54 -11.02
CA GLU A 282 -6.61 22.60 -12.04
C GLU A 282 -6.49 23.26 -13.42
N GLN A 283 -5.76 22.61 -14.32
CA GLN A 283 -5.54 23.12 -15.68
C GLN A 283 -6.00 22.11 -16.71
N PHE A 284 -6.69 22.61 -17.72
CA PHE A 284 -7.29 21.81 -18.78
C PHE A 284 -6.41 21.80 -20.03
N CYS A 285 -6.25 20.61 -20.61
CA CYS A 285 -5.69 20.43 -21.93
C CYS A 285 -6.77 19.87 -22.85
N SER A 286 -7.21 20.69 -23.81
CA SER A 286 -8.26 20.34 -24.76
C SER A 286 -7.76 19.33 -25.79
N ILE A 287 -8.56 18.30 -26.05
CA ILE A 287 -8.27 17.31 -27.09
C ILE A 287 -8.96 17.77 -28.38
N PRO A 288 -8.23 17.92 -29.50
CA PRO A 288 -8.82 18.31 -30.77
C PRO A 288 -9.94 17.36 -31.17
N PHE A 289 -11.08 17.93 -31.55
CA PHE A 289 -12.22 17.14 -31.98
C PHE A 289 -11.89 16.40 -33.27
N ASN A 290 -11.90 15.07 -33.22
CA ASN A 290 -11.84 14.21 -34.40
C ASN A 290 -13.10 13.34 -34.47
N LYS A 291 -13.82 13.43 -35.60
CA LYS A 291 -15.04 12.62 -35.82
C LYS A 291 -14.75 11.13 -35.93
N ASN A 292 -13.51 10.76 -36.26
CA ASN A 292 -13.12 9.38 -36.53
C ASN A 292 -12.54 8.66 -35.31
N HIS A 293 -12.33 9.35 -34.17
CA HIS A 293 -11.86 8.69 -32.97
C HIS A 293 -12.95 7.79 -32.40
N SER A 294 -12.62 6.50 -32.27
CA SER A 294 -13.45 5.54 -31.56
C SER A 294 -13.51 5.90 -30.07
N SER A 295 -14.50 5.38 -29.36
CA SER A 295 -14.50 5.48 -27.90
C SER A 295 -13.28 4.74 -27.34
N ILE A 296 -12.60 5.36 -26.38
CA ILE A 296 -11.35 4.89 -25.79
C ILE A 296 -11.64 4.45 -24.37
N GLY A 297 -11.12 3.28 -24.00
CA GLY A 297 -11.24 2.70 -22.66
C GLY A 297 -9.95 2.73 -21.84
N LYS A 298 -8.80 3.01 -22.47
CA LYS A 298 -7.49 3.04 -21.80
C LYS A 298 -6.62 4.13 -22.42
N ILE A 299 -5.93 4.90 -21.60
CA ILE A 299 -5.07 6.01 -22.03
C ILE A 299 -3.74 6.00 -21.30
N GLN A 300 -2.74 6.67 -21.88
CA GLN A 300 -1.44 6.91 -21.27
C GLN A 300 -1.14 8.40 -21.18
N PHE A 301 -0.67 8.83 -20.02
CA PHE A 301 0.01 10.10 -19.84
C PHE A 301 1.51 9.86 -19.93
N HIS A 302 2.15 10.51 -20.89
CA HIS A 302 3.60 10.48 -21.05
C HIS A 302 4.14 11.79 -20.50
N PHE A 303 4.67 11.76 -19.28
CA PHE A 303 5.28 12.94 -18.67
C PHE A 303 6.66 13.14 -19.30
N ARG A 304 6.85 14.28 -19.96
CA ARG A 304 8.08 14.61 -20.69
C ARG A 304 9.05 15.38 -19.82
N GLN A 305 8.52 16.27 -18.98
CA GLN A 305 9.28 17.18 -18.14
C GLN A 305 8.52 17.44 -16.85
N ASN A 306 9.23 17.57 -15.73
CA ASN A 306 8.73 18.15 -14.49
C ASN A 306 9.18 19.61 -14.36
N HIS A 307 8.92 20.27 -13.23
CA HIS A 307 9.33 21.65 -13.00
C HIS A 307 10.80 21.81 -12.55
N GLY A 308 11.55 20.72 -12.44
CA GLY A 308 13.00 20.71 -12.23
C GLY A 308 13.41 20.39 -10.79
N ASN A 309 14.69 20.55 -10.46
CA ASN A 309 15.32 20.37 -9.14
C ASN A 309 15.16 19.00 -8.44
N VAL A 310 14.32 18.12 -8.96
CA VAL A 310 14.14 16.75 -8.51
C VAL A 310 14.04 15.81 -9.70
N ILE A 311 14.56 14.59 -9.55
CA ILE A 311 14.43 13.53 -10.56
C ILE A 311 12.99 12.98 -10.58
N LYS A 312 12.32 13.02 -9.42
CA LYS A 312 11.01 12.43 -9.22
C LYS A 312 9.91 13.28 -9.85
N THR A 313 8.99 12.64 -10.58
CA THR A 313 7.76 13.26 -11.09
C THR A 313 6.57 12.71 -10.31
N CYS A 314 5.69 13.57 -9.80
CA CYS A 314 4.55 13.23 -8.97
C CYS A 314 3.24 13.83 -9.50
N ALA A 315 2.27 12.99 -9.84
CA ALA A 315 0.95 13.38 -10.31
C ALA A 315 -0.12 13.16 -9.21
N HIS A 316 -0.79 14.23 -8.78
CA HIS A 316 -1.77 14.20 -7.69
C HIS A 316 -3.20 13.89 -8.13
N LEU A 317 -3.70 14.55 -9.18
CA LEU A 317 -5.05 14.35 -9.65
C LEU A 317 -5.14 14.53 -11.16
N ILE A 318 -5.68 13.52 -11.82
CA ILE A 318 -5.93 13.50 -13.26
C ILE A 318 -7.40 13.23 -13.51
N ARG A 319 -8.01 14.02 -14.39
CA ARG A 319 -9.36 13.79 -14.87
C ARG A 319 -9.36 13.67 -16.38
N VAL A 320 -10.23 12.79 -16.88
CA VAL A 320 -10.37 12.53 -18.32
C VAL A 320 -11.83 12.74 -18.66
N TYR A 321 -12.10 13.88 -19.29
CA TYR A 321 -13.46 14.25 -19.64
C TYR A 321 -13.81 13.71 -21.01
N GLY A 322 -14.99 13.14 -21.10
CA GLY A 322 -15.55 12.69 -22.36
C GLY A 322 -17.06 12.82 -22.40
N GLU A 323 -17.55 12.75 -23.62
CA GLU A 323 -18.97 12.72 -23.89
C GLU A 323 -19.54 11.32 -23.65
N THR A 324 -20.69 11.25 -22.99
CA THR A 324 -21.47 10.04 -22.82
C THR A 324 -22.94 10.31 -23.12
N LYS A 325 -23.62 9.29 -23.64
CA LYS A 325 -25.08 9.29 -23.83
C LYS A 325 -25.81 8.86 -22.56
N GLU A 326 -25.10 8.29 -21.61
CA GLU A 326 -25.69 7.83 -20.35
C GLU A 326 -25.82 9.00 -19.37
N VAL A 327 -27.02 9.17 -18.82
CA VAL A 327 -27.27 10.15 -17.77
C VAL A 327 -26.44 9.80 -16.54
N PRO A 328 -25.64 10.73 -15.97
CA PRO A 328 -25.00 10.55 -14.68
C PRO A 328 -26.08 10.24 -13.64
N LYS A 329 -26.06 9.01 -13.10
CA LYS A 329 -26.99 8.62 -12.04
C LYS A 329 -26.53 9.29 -10.75
N VAL A 330 -27.13 10.42 -10.40
CA VAL A 330 -27.05 10.96 -9.04
C VAL A 330 -27.81 9.98 -8.16
N LYS A 331 -27.08 9.10 -7.48
CA LYS A 331 -27.69 8.23 -6.47
C LYS A 331 -27.90 9.07 -5.23
N GLU A 332 -29.15 9.20 -4.80
CA GLU A 332 -29.44 9.70 -3.46
C GLU A 332 -28.82 8.77 -2.42
N ARG A 333 -28.30 9.37 -1.36
CA ARG A 333 -27.72 8.64 -0.24
C ARG A 333 -28.78 7.79 0.42
N THR A 334 -28.56 6.49 0.45
CA THR A 334 -29.49 5.56 1.09
C THR A 334 -29.26 5.48 2.60
N LEU A 335 -30.27 5.06 3.38
CA LEU A 335 -30.16 4.90 4.83
C LEU A 335 -28.97 4.01 5.22
N LYS A 336 -28.75 2.90 4.48
CA LYS A 336 -27.61 2.00 4.71
C LYS A 336 -26.27 2.71 4.57
N GLN A 337 -26.14 3.59 3.57
CA GLN A 337 -24.91 4.35 3.38
C GLN A 337 -24.69 5.36 4.51
N ALA A 338 -25.78 5.97 4.99
CA ALA A 338 -25.71 6.85 6.16
C ALA A 338 -25.29 6.12 7.43
N GLU A 339 -25.87 4.94 7.68
CA GLU A 339 -25.49 4.07 8.80
C GLU A 339 -24.02 3.65 8.69
N THR A 340 -23.56 3.20 7.51
CA THR A 340 -22.15 2.82 7.30
C THR A 340 -21.19 3.98 7.56
N CYS A 341 -21.47 5.18 7.05
CA CYS A 341 -20.58 6.32 7.29
C CYS A 341 -20.57 6.72 8.77
N SER A 342 -21.72 6.69 9.44
CA SER A 342 -21.84 6.99 10.86
C SER A 342 -21.06 5.99 11.72
N GLU A 343 -21.15 4.69 11.40
CA GLU A 343 -20.40 3.62 12.07
C GLU A 343 -18.89 3.80 11.87
N LEU A 344 -18.43 4.00 10.63
CA LEU A 344 -17.02 4.22 10.31
C LEU A 344 -16.47 5.48 11.00
N THR A 345 -17.25 6.56 11.05
CA THR A 345 -16.87 7.80 11.73
C THR A 345 -16.75 7.59 13.24
N TYR A 346 -17.73 6.88 13.82
CA TYR A 346 -17.71 6.57 15.24
C TYR A 346 -16.49 5.71 15.60
N ASP A 347 -16.23 4.63 14.86
CA ASP A 347 -15.09 3.76 15.14
C ASP A 347 -13.76 4.45 14.86
N TYR A 348 -13.67 5.34 13.86
CA TYR A 348 -12.47 6.18 13.65
C TYR A 348 -12.12 7.00 14.89
N HIS A 349 -13.10 7.70 15.49
CA HIS A 349 -12.84 8.58 16.64
C HIS A 349 -12.78 7.87 17.99
N GLN A 350 -13.58 6.81 18.18
CA GLN A 350 -13.79 6.17 19.48
C GLN A 350 -13.09 4.82 19.60
N LYS A 351 -12.82 4.15 18.48
CA LYS A 351 -12.19 2.82 18.45
C LYS A 351 -11.17 2.69 17.30
N PRO A 352 -10.06 3.47 17.32
CA PRO A 352 -9.09 3.47 16.22
C PRO A 352 -8.55 2.08 15.87
N TRP A 353 -8.46 1.18 16.85
CA TRP A 353 -8.06 -0.20 16.64
C TRP A 353 -9.07 -1.00 15.81
N THR A 354 -10.37 -0.85 16.11
CA THR A 354 -11.45 -1.50 15.35
C THR A 354 -11.47 -0.97 13.93
N TYR A 355 -11.45 0.37 13.79
CA TYR A 355 -11.39 1.04 12.50
C TYR A 355 -10.26 0.47 11.66
N ASN A 356 -9.02 0.52 12.16
CA ASN A 356 -7.85 0.12 11.38
C ASN A 356 -7.82 -1.36 10.98
N ILE A 357 -8.38 -2.26 11.78
CA ILE A 357 -8.21 -3.72 11.57
C ILE A 357 -9.44 -4.40 10.98
N PHE A 358 -10.64 -4.03 11.43
CA PHE A 358 -11.85 -4.79 11.10
C PHE A 358 -12.70 -4.11 10.03
N ASP A 359 -12.71 -2.78 10.02
CA ASP A 359 -13.61 -2.02 9.16
C ASP A 359 -13.16 -2.02 7.70
N PHE A 360 -14.15 -2.04 6.81
CA PHE A 360 -13.97 -1.90 5.37
C PHE A 360 -14.03 -0.42 4.99
N LYS A 361 -12.88 0.25 4.93
CA LYS A 361 -12.80 1.72 4.81
C LYS A 361 -11.84 2.24 3.74
N ASN A 362 -11.62 1.48 2.67
CA ASN A 362 -10.80 1.97 1.56
C ASN A 362 -11.43 3.20 0.88
N CYS A 363 -10.63 3.97 0.14
CA CYS A 363 -11.08 5.19 -0.52
C CYS A 363 -12.31 4.98 -1.40
N LYS A 364 -12.40 3.82 -2.09
CA LYS A 364 -13.55 3.50 -2.92
C LYS A 364 -14.84 3.39 -2.09
N VAL A 365 -14.79 2.73 -0.94
CA VAL A 365 -15.95 2.61 -0.04
C VAL A 365 -16.35 3.97 0.51
N LEU A 366 -15.41 4.75 1.05
CA LEU A 366 -15.72 6.04 1.65
C LEU A 366 -16.31 7.04 0.65
N HIS A 367 -15.70 7.18 -0.54
CA HIS A 367 -16.16 8.11 -1.55
C HIS A 367 -17.46 7.66 -2.25
N SER A 368 -17.68 6.35 -2.47
CA SER A 368 -18.91 5.88 -3.10
C SER A 368 -20.16 5.97 -2.20
N ASN A 369 -19.95 6.03 -0.88
CA ASN A 369 -21.00 6.21 0.12
C ASN A 369 -21.18 7.67 0.56
N ASP A 370 -20.39 8.60 0.00
CA ASP A 370 -20.41 10.04 0.32
C ASP A 370 -20.12 10.33 1.81
N CYS A 371 -19.21 9.55 2.41
CA CYS A 371 -18.89 9.66 3.84
C CYS A 371 -18.01 10.88 4.18
N CYS A 372 -17.33 11.47 3.20
CA CYS A 372 -16.36 12.55 3.43
C CYS A 372 -17.00 13.84 3.96
N THR A 373 -18.33 13.97 3.88
CA THR A 373 -19.08 15.06 4.50
C THR A 373 -19.22 14.90 6.02
N GLU A 374 -19.20 13.66 6.52
CA GLU A 374 -19.31 13.33 7.94
C GLU A 374 -17.93 13.15 8.60
N CYS A 375 -16.98 12.56 7.86
CA CYS A 375 -15.61 12.35 8.31
C CYS A 375 -14.63 12.68 7.16
N PRO A 376 -14.29 13.98 6.94
CA PRO A 376 -13.33 14.37 5.91
C PRO A 376 -11.94 13.76 6.16
N GLU A 377 -11.50 13.71 7.42
CA GLU A 377 -10.23 13.10 7.82
C GLU A 377 -10.13 11.61 7.46
N CYS A 378 -11.24 10.87 7.54
CA CYS A 378 -11.29 9.47 7.07
C CYS A 378 -10.94 9.37 5.57
N CYS A 379 -11.40 10.33 4.75
CA CYS A 379 -11.15 10.36 3.31
C CYS A 379 -9.77 10.90 2.95
N ASP A 380 -9.21 11.79 3.77
CA ASP A 380 -7.84 12.27 3.57
C ASP A 380 -6.81 11.16 3.86
N GLU A 381 -7.05 10.35 4.90
CA GLU A 381 -6.13 9.30 5.31
C GLU A 381 -6.30 7.97 4.55
N CYS A 382 -7.41 7.80 3.81
CA CYS A 382 -7.79 6.53 3.21
C CYS A 382 -6.70 5.89 2.33
N LEU A 383 -6.74 4.56 2.25
CA LEU A 383 -5.90 3.76 1.36
C LEU A 383 -6.74 3.27 0.16
N ILE A 384 -6.12 3.19 -1.02
CA ILE A 384 -6.75 2.62 -2.23
C ILE A 384 -7.04 1.14 -1.99
N GLU A 385 -6.00 0.41 -1.59
CA GLU A 385 -6.10 -0.97 -1.13
C GLU A 385 -5.78 -1.02 0.36
N ASP A 386 -6.79 -1.32 1.17
CA ASP A 386 -6.69 -1.35 2.62
C ASP A 386 -6.74 -2.77 3.20
N THR A 387 -6.12 -2.97 4.36
CA THR A 387 -6.23 -4.20 5.14
C THR A 387 -7.55 -4.22 5.89
N ASN A 388 -8.38 -5.22 5.60
CA ASN A 388 -9.70 -5.40 6.18
C ASN A 388 -9.79 -6.69 7.01
N SER A 389 -10.90 -6.85 7.72
CA SER A 389 -11.21 -8.05 8.51
C SER A 389 -11.09 -9.35 7.71
N GLU A 390 -11.47 -9.35 6.43
CA GLU A 390 -11.30 -10.51 5.53
C GLU A 390 -9.82 -10.91 5.39
N THR A 391 -8.94 -9.95 5.12
CA THR A 391 -7.51 -10.21 5.02
C THR A 391 -6.97 -10.77 6.34
N VAL A 392 -7.35 -10.15 7.47
CA VAL A 392 -6.93 -10.59 8.80
C VAL A 392 -7.42 -11.99 9.11
N PHE A 393 -8.67 -12.30 8.78
CA PHE A 393 -9.27 -13.61 8.95
C PHE A 393 -8.56 -14.68 8.11
N ILE A 394 -8.27 -14.38 6.83
CA ILE A 394 -7.50 -15.26 5.95
C ILE A 394 -6.11 -15.52 6.52
N CYS A 395 -5.40 -14.48 6.96
CA CYS A 395 -4.10 -14.62 7.61
C CYS A 395 -4.16 -15.51 8.86
N PHE A 396 -5.16 -15.31 9.72
CA PHE A 396 -5.37 -16.12 10.91
C PHE A 396 -5.66 -17.59 10.56
N LEU A 397 -6.49 -17.84 9.55
CA LEU A 397 -6.79 -19.18 9.06
C LEU A 397 -5.52 -19.87 8.52
N TYR A 398 -4.67 -19.16 7.78
CA TYR A 398 -3.38 -19.68 7.33
C TYR A 398 -2.45 -20.04 8.48
N ILE A 399 -2.38 -19.20 9.53
CA ILE A 399 -1.57 -19.48 10.72
C ILE A 399 -2.06 -20.76 11.41
N LEU A 400 -3.38 -20.96 11.53
CA LEU A 400 -3.95 -22.17 12.14
C LEU A 400 -3.76 -23.43 11.29
N LEU A 401 -3.89 -23.33 9.97
CA LEU A 401 -3.79 -24.48 9.06
C LEU A 401 -2.34 -24.84 8.70
N SER A 402 -1.41 -23.89 8.76
CA SER A 402 0.01 -24.09 8.46
C SER A 402 0.63 -25.30 9.16
N PRO A 403 0.52 -25.49 10.49
CA PRO A 403 1.12 -26.65 11.17
C PRO A 403 0.50 -27.98 10.71
N VAL A 404 -0.80 -28.00 10.37
CA VAL A 404 -1.47 -29.19 9.85
C VAL A 404 -0.93 -29.54 8.47
N ILE A 405 -0.78 -28.55 7.58
CA ILE A 405 -0.22 -28.73 6.24
C ILE A 405 1.23 -29.20 6.31
N ILE A 406 2.05 -28.58 7.16
CA ILE A 406 3.45 -28.99 7.38
C ILE A 406 3.52 -30.43 7.88
N PHE A 407 2.68 -30.81 8.84
CA PHE A 407 2.62 -32.17 9.36
C PHE A 407 2.25 -33.20 8.28
N LEU A 408 1.26 -32.90 7.43
CA LEU A 408 0.87 -33.75 6.30
C LEU A 408 2.00 -33.90 5.27
N LEU A 409 2.73 -32.82 4.97
CA LEU A 409 3.90 -32.86 4.09
C LEU A 409 5.04 -33.70 4.69
N LEU A 410 5.25 -33.64 5.99
CA LEU A 410 6.23 -34.49 6.68
C LEU A 410 5.85 -35.97 6.64
N ILE A 411 4.56 -36.31 6.79
CA ILE A 411 4.09 -37.69 6.62
C ILE A 411 4.29 -38.16 5.18
N LEU A 412 3.90 -37.36 4.20
CA LEU A 412 4.04 -37.71 2.78
C LEU A 412 5.51 -37.95 2.41
N THR A 413 6.42 -37.08 2.86
CA THR A 413 7.86 -37.24 2.63
C THR A 413 8.40 -38.49 3.32
N ALA A 414 7.97 -38.81 4.53
CA ALA A 414 8.34 -40.05 5.21
C ALA A 414 7.88 -41.30 4.43
N LEU A 415 6.63 -41.31 3.95
CA LEU A 415 6.09 -42.41 3.13
C LEU A 415 6.85 -42.59 1.81
N ILE A 416 7.20 -41.48 1.14
CA ILE A 416 8.01 -41.51 -0.08
C ILE A 416 9.39 -42.11 0.20
N ILE A 417 10.05 -41.70 1.29
CA ILE A 417 11.35 -42.22 1.69
C ILE A 417 11.25 -43.74 1.97
N GLU A 418 10.23 -44.19 2.69
CA GLU A 418 10.03 -45.64 2.92
C GLU A 418 9.81 -46.41 1.61
N CYS A 419 8.99 -45.91 0.70
CA CYS A 419 8.81 -46.51 -0.63
C CYS A 419 10.12 -46.61 -1.41
N PHE A 420 10.94 -45.56 -1.43
CA PHE A 420 12.26 -45.60 -2.08
C PHE A 420 13.20 -46.61 -1.43
N LEU A 421 13.21 -46.72 -0.10
CA LEU A 421 14.00 -47.72 0.61
C LEU A 421 13.52 -49.15 0.32
N CYS A 422 12.22 -49.37 0.21
CA CYS A 422 11.64 -50.66 -0.18
C CYS A 422 12.02 -51.07 -1.60
N ILE A 423 11.90 -50.16 -2.59
CA ILE A 423 12.32 -50.42 -3.98
C ILE A 423 13.81 -50.74 -4.04
N ARG A 424 14.63 -50.02 -3.29
CA ARG A 424 16.09 -50.25 -3.28
C ARG A 424 16.45 -51.60 -2.67
N LYS A 425 15.67 -52.08 -1.69
CA LYS A 425 15.86 -53.38 -1.06
C LYS A 425 15.50 -54.53 -2.02
N THR A 426 14.40 -54.44 -2.75
CA THR A 426 14.01 -55.47 -3.73
C THR A 426 14.95 -55.51 -4.94
N SER A 427 15.56 -54.38 -5.30
CA SER A 427 16.57 -54.30 -6.38
C SER A 427 17.92 -54.92 -6.01
N ALA A 428 18.19 -55.13 -4.72
CA ALA A 428 19.44 -55.71 -4.22
C ALA A 428 19.33 -57.23 -3.92
N GLU A 429 18.12 -57.79 -3.99
CA GLU A 429 17.83 -59.22 -3.78
C GLU A 429 17.61 -59.98 -5.11
N VAL A 430 17.79 -59.32 -6.26
CA VAL A 430 17.90 -59.91 -7.62
C VAL A 430 19.33 -59.76 -8.10
#